data_AF-A0A8S3D541-F1
#
_entry.id   AF-A0A8S3D541-F1
#
_cell.length_a   1.000
_cell.length_b   1.000
_cell.length_c   1.000
_cell.angle_alpha   90.00
_cell.angle_beta   90.00
_cell.angle_gamma   90.00
#
_symmetry.space_group_name_H-M   'P 1'
#
loop_
_entity.id
_entity.type
_entity.pdbx_description
1 polymer ?
#
loop_
_entity_poly.entity_id
_entity_poly.type
_entity_poly.pdbx_seq_one_letter_code
_entity_poly.pdbx_strand_id
1 'polypeptide(L)'
;MLANESEFRVKVAVRVRPFLQREKNHEQKSCIAIHPQTNQIVLGERRTFKYDFVFGPKTLQEELYRTSVEPMLNNVFDGYNVTIFAYGQTGSGKTYTMTGGNILSIGEKDYGIVPRAVKTIFDTVHNRHDCQVTISASYLEIYKDDIIDLLDVNDKDLDVRDDAAGNTVVVGASEHRCHSIDDVVSLLKKGSNVRHTGATQMNDESSRSHAIFTLYIEQRVHDKNSNGNLVQASFDGLVKPMQSTFDESFLSAKLHFVDLAGSERV
;
A
#
# COMPACT_ATOMS: atom_id res chain seq x y z
N MET A 1 -22.92 -4.42 -18.80
CA MET A 1 -22.09 -5.65 -18.78
C MET A 1 -21.97 -6.01 -17.31
N LEU A 2 -22.57 -7.10 -16.86
CA LEU A 2 -22.43 -7.51 -15.47
C LEU A 2 -20.98 -7.95 -15.28
N ALA A 3 -20.22 -7.21 -14.47
CA ALA A 3 -18.87 -7.59 -14.08
C ALA A 3 -18.92 -9.02 -13.50
N ASN A 4 -18.04 -9.87 -14.00
CA ASN A 4 -18.06 -11.31 -13.70
C ASN A 4 -17.73 -11.49 -12.21
N GLU A 5 -18.44 -12.34 -11.45
CA GLU A 5 -18.21 -12.54 -10.00
C GLU A 5 -16.75 -12.88 -9.64
N SER A 6 -15.96 -13.36 -10.60
CA SER A 6 -14.52 -13.61 -10.45
C SER A 6 -13.65 -12.35 -10.29
N GLU A 7 -14.17 -11.16 -10.62
CA GLU A 7 -13.42 -9.90 -10.70
C GLU A 7 -13.19 -9.25 -9.33
N PHE A 8 -13.98 -9.61 -8.31
CA PHE A 8 -13.98 -8.96 -6.98
C PHE A 8 -13.52 -9.83 -5.81
N ARG A 9 -13.02 -11.07 -6.05
CA ARG A 9 -12.50 -11.89 -4.96
C ARG A 9 -11.14 -11.36 -4.46
N VAL A 10 -10.87 -11.54 -3.17
CA VAL A 10 -9.53 -11.29 -2.60
C VAL A 10 -8.51 -12.17 -3.31
N LYS A 11 -7.47 -11.55 -3.88
CA LYS A 11 -6.34 -12.27 -4.49
C LYS A 11 -5.26 -12.51 -3.46
N VAL A 12 -4.66 -13.70 -3.50
CA VAL A 12 -3.60 -14.11 -2.57
C VAL A 12 -2.32 -14.45 -3.33
N ALA A 13 -1.26 -13.70 -3.03
CA ALA A 13 0.10 -14.00 -3.46
C ALA A 13 0.90 -14.59 -2.30
N VAL A 14 1.49 -15.77 -2.50
CA VAL A 14 2.42 -16.34 -1.53
C VAL A 14 3.85 -16.14 -1.97
N ARG A 15 4.65 -15.52 -1.10
CA ARG A 15 6.08 -15.27 -1.32
C ARG A 15 6.93 -16.08 -0.35
N VAL A 16 7.75 -16.98 -0.88
CA VAL A 16 8.74 -17.71 -0.08
C VAL A 16 10.08 -16.98 -0.15
N ARG A 17 10.58 -16.49 0.99
CA ARG A 17 11.88 -15.81 1.04
C ARG A 17 13.06 -16.79 1.00
N PRO A 18 14.27 -16.33 0.64
CA PRO A 18 15.50 -17.09 0.87
C PRO A 18 15.71 -17.44 2.35
N PHE A 19 16.48 -18.50 2.59
CA PHE A 19 17.05 -18.76 3.91
C PHE A 19 17.93 -17.60 4.36
N LEU A 20 17.73 -17.15 5.61
CA LEU A 20 18.60 -16.22 6.30
C LEU A 20 19.94 -16.89 6.62
N GLN A 21 20.99 -16.10 6.82
CA GLN A 21 22.32 -16.64 7.11
C GLN A 21 22.33 -17.54 8.36
N ARG A 22 21.60 -17.15 9.42
CA ARG A 22 21.44 -17.97 10.62
C ARG A 22 20.82 -19.34 10.34
N GLU A 23 19.84 -19.41 9.44
CA GLU A 23 19.14 -20.66 9.11
C GLU A 23 20.04 -21.59 8.29
N LYS A 24 20.86 -21.01 7.40
CA LYS A 24 21.91 -21.75 6.67
C LYS A 24 22.98 -22.28 7.62
N ASN A 25 23.44 -21.46 8.57
CA ASN A 25 24.44 -21.86 9.56
C ASN A 25 23.96 -23.00 10.47
N HIS A 26 22.65 -23.10 10.71
CA HIS A 26 22.01 -24.20 11.43
C HIS A 26 21.52 -25.34 10.51
N GLU A 27 22.00 -25.38 9.26
CA GLU A 27 21.71 -26.44 8.26
C GLU A 27 20.22 -26.78 8.12
N GLN A 28 19.36 -25.76 8.23
CA GLN A 28 17.92 -25.94 8.10
C GLN A 28 17.55 -26.40 6.68
N LYS A 29 16.62 -27.35 6.57
CA LYS A 29 16.14 -27.88 5.29
C LYS A 29 14.82 -27.21 4.90
N SER A 30 14.59 -27.00 3.60
CA SER A 30 13.31 -26.49 3.13
C SER A 30 12.21 -27.51 3.40
N CYS A 31 11.16 -27.10 4.11
CA CYS A 31 9.94 -27.89 4.26
C CYS A 31 8.89 -27.59 3.18
N ILE A 32 9.24 -26.71 2.23
CA ILE A 32 8.35 -26.23 1.17
C ILE A 32 8.95 -26.56 -0.20
N ALA A 33 8.14 -27.14 -1.08
CA ALA A 33 8.37 -27.21 -2.52
C ALA A 33 7.44 -26.22 -3.25
N ILE A 34 7.97 -25.57 -4.29
CA ILE A 34 7.31 -24.46 -4.99
C ILE A 34 7.12 -24.87 -6.44
N HIS A 35 5.90 -24.71 -6.95
CA HIS A 35 5.53 -24.97 -8.34
C HIS A 35 4.91 -23.69 -8.94
N PRO A 36 5.73 -22.72 -9.40
CA PRO A 36 5.23 -21.43 -9.90
C PRO A 36 4.31 -21.57 -11.12
N GLN A 37 4.60 -22.52 -12.01
CA GLN A 37 3.80 -22.75 -13.22
C GLN A 37 2.34 -23.14 -12.94
N THR A 38 2.09 -23.76 -11.78
CA THR A 38 0.74 -24.18 -11.36
C THR A 38 0.19 -23.33 -10.21
N ASN A 39 0.93 -22.29 -9.80
CA ASN A 39 0.67 -21.49 -8.60
C ASN A 39 0.40 -22.35 -7.35
N GLN A 40 1.25 -23.35 -7.14
CA GLN A 40 1.13 -24.28 -6.02
C GLN A 40 2.34 -24.29 -5.09
N ILE A 41 2.06 -24.54 -3.81
CA ILE A 41 3.04 -24.78 -2.76
C ILE A 41 2.72 -26.13 -2.11
N VAL A 42 3.74 -26.96 -1.93
CA VAL A 42 3.64 -28.24 -1.23
C VAL A 42 4.40 -28.15 0.09
N LEU A 43 3.70 -28.36 1.20
CA LEU A 43 4.26 -28.38 2.55
C LEU A 43 4.48 -29.83 3.01
N GLY A 44 5.74 -30.20 3.24
CA GLY A 44 6.13 -31.58 3.48
C GLY A 44 5.86 -32.46 2.26
N GLU A 45 5.35 -33.67 2.46
CA GLU A 45 5.18 -34.64 1.36
C GLU A 45 3.77 -34.69 0.76
N ARG A 46 2.76 -34.06 1.38
CA ARG A 46 1.35 -34.34 1.01
C ARG A 46 0.40 -33.14 0.97
N ARG A 47 0.76 -31.99 1.55
CA ARG A 47 -0.17 -30.85 1.66
C ARG A 47 0.09 -29.84 0.56
N THR A 48 -0.74 -29.87 -0.47
CA THR A 48 -0.68 -28.94 -1.59
C THR A 48 -1.71 -27.82 -1.42
N PHE A 49 -1.26 -26.59 -1.57
CA PHE A 49 -2.08 -25.38 -1.56
C PHE A 49 -1.95 -24.68 -2.90
N LYS A 50 -3.05 -24.12 -3.41
CA LYS A 50 -3.10 -23.35 -4.65
C LYS A 50 -3.48 -21.91 -4.34
N TYR A 51 -2.80 -20.96 -4.97
CA TYR A 51 -3.00 -19.52 -4.78
C TYR A 51 -3.18 -18.82 -6.12
N ASP A 52 -3.46 -17.51 -6.10
CA ASP A 52 -3.49 -16.71 -7.33
C ASP A 52 -2.08 -16.51 -7.87
N PHE A 53 -1.09 -16.34 -6.98
CA PHE A 53 0.32 -16.18 -7.34
C PHE A 53 1.24 -16.91 -6.35
N VAL A 54 2.30 -17.54 -6.86
CA VAL A 54 3.33 -18.17 -6.04
C VAL A 54 4.72 -17.70 -6.48
N PHE A 55 5.44 -17.07 -5.55
CA PHE A 55 6.76 -16.50 -5.76
C PHE A 55 7.82 -17.24 -4.94
N GLY A 56 8.90 -17.64 -5.61
CA GLY A 56 9.99 -18.38 -4.99
C GLY A 56 11.08 -17.48 -4.40
N PRO A 57 12.08 -18.07 -3.72
CA PRO A 57 13.19 -17.32 -3.10
C PRO A 57 13.99 -16.43 -4.05
N LYS A 58 13.99 -16.75 -5.35
CA LYS A 58 14.74 -16.01 -6.38
C LYS A 58 13.90 -14.93 -7.07
N THR A 59 12.60 -14.85 -6.79
CA THR A 59 11.72 -13.86 -7.41
C THR A 59 12.13 -12.45 -6.98
N LEU A 60 12.31 -11.58 -7.97
CA LEU A 60 12.69 -10.18 -7.75
C LEU A 60 11.49 -9.34 -7.30
N GLN A 61 11.77 -8.22 -6.62
CA GLN A 61 10.74 -7.27 -6.18
C GLN A 61 9.89 -6.77 -7.35
N GLU A 62 10.53 -6.46 -8.48
CA GLU A 62 9.87 -5.98 -9.68
C GLU A 62 8.93 -7.03 -10.29
N GLU A 63 9.39 -8.29 -10.37
CA GLU A 63 8.59 -9.40 -10.91
C GLU A 63 7.33 -9.62 -10.07
N LEU A 64 7.46 -9.64 -8.74
CA LEU A 64 6.33 -9.74 -7.82
C LEU A 64 5.34 -8.59 -8.02
N TYR A 65 5.85 -7.36 -8.06
CA TYR A 65 5.04 -6.15 -8.23
C TYR A 65 4.25 -6.15 -9.55
N ARG A 66 4.94 -6.32 -10.69
CA ARG A 66 4.32 -6.31 -12.02
C ARG A 66 3.26 -7.40 -12.18
N THR A 67 3.51 -8.57 -11.61
CA THR A 67 2.62 -9.73 -11.79
C THR A 67 1.38 -9.66 -10.91
N SER A 68 1.52 -9.21 -9.65
CA SER A 68 0.44 -9.34 -8.65
C SER A 68 -0.20 -8.04 -8.21
N VAL A 69 0.47 -6.90 -8.36
CA VAL A 69 0.02 -5.61 -7.82
C VAL A 69 -0.34 -4.61 -8.91
N GLU A 70 0.55 -4.39 -9.88
CA GLU A 70 0.38 -3.37 -10.92
C GLU A 70 -1.00 -3.45 -11.63
N PRO A 71 -1.54 -4.64 -11.99
CA PRO A 71 -2.85 -4.73 -12.61
C PRO A 71 -4.01 -4.22 -11.74
N MET A 72 -3.84 -4.17 -10.41
CA MET A 72 -4.87 -3.68 -9.48
C MET A 72 -4.87 -2.16 -9.35
N LEU A 73 -3.81 -1.47 -9.77
CA LEU A 73 -3.71 -0.01 -9.66
C LEU A 73 -4.68 0.71 -10.61
N ASN A 74 -5.08 0.08 -11.71
CA ASN A 74 -6.10 0.64 -12.61
C ASN A 74 -7.43 0.88 -11.87
N ASN A 75 -7.80 -0.03 -10.95
CA ASN A 75 -9.03 0.10 -10.17
C ASN A 75 -9.07 1.39 -9.35
N VAL A 76 -7.92 1.89 -8.90
CA VAL A 76 -7.80 3.14 -8.16
C VAL A 76 -8.20 4.33 -9.03
N PHE A 77 -7.79 4.32 -10.30
CA PHE A 77 -8.18 5.35 -11.27
C PHE A 77 -9.63 5.21 -11.75
N ASP A 78 -10.23 4.03 -11.58
CA ASP A 78 -11.67 3.82 -11.79
C ASP A 78 -12.50 4.23 -10.55
N GLY A 79 -11.87 4.75 -9.49
CA GLY A 79 -12.53 5.23 -8.27
C GLY A 79 -12.74 4.14 -7.19
N TYR A 80 -12.14 2.96 -7.33
CA TYR A 80 -12.25 1.90 -6.34
C TYR A 80 -11.13 1.97 -5.30
N ASN A 81 -11.49 1.74 -4.04
CA ASN A 81 -10.51 1.53 -2.99
C ASN A 81 -9.75 0.22 -3.21
N VAL A 82 -8.44 0.26 -3.00
CA VAL A 82 -7.56 -0.91 -3.12
C VAL A 82 -6.78 -1.06 -1.82
N THR A 83 -6.71 -2.29 -1.30
CA THR A 83 -5.91 -2.60 -0.11
C THR A 83 -4.95 -3.72 -0.43
N ILE A 84 -3.66 -3.49 -0.15
CA ILE A 84 -2.59 -4.47 -0.28
C ILE A 84 -1.98 -4.61 1.10
N PHE A 85 -2.01 -5.82 1.64
CA PHE A 85 -1.43 -6.09 2.95
C PHE A 85 -0.47 -7.28 2.90
N ALA A 86 0.63 -7.15 3.65
CA ALA A 86 1.59 -8.24 3.84
C ALA A 86 1.30 -8.96 5.16
N TYR A 87 1.17 -10.28 5.11
CA TYR A 87 0.89 -11.14 6.25
C TYR A 87 1.93 -12.25 6.40
N GLY A 88 2.25 -12.63 7.64
CA GLY A 88 3.17 -13.70 7.96
C GLY A 88 3.88 -13.50 9.30
N GLN A 89 4.57 -14.53 9.79
CA GLN A 89 5.31 -14.46 11.06
C GLN A 89 6.41 -13.39 11.03
N THR A 90 6.90 -12.99 12.19
CA THR A 90 8.08 -12.13 12.30
C THR A 90 9.29 -12.72 11.56
N GLY A 91 9.97 -11.87 10.80
CA GLY A 91 11.08 -12.26 9.93
C GLY A 91 10.69 -13.00 8.63
N SER A 92 9.40 -13.08 8.27
CA SER A 92 8.97 -13.69 7.00
C SER A 92 9.24 -12.82 5.75
N GLY A 93 9.48 -11.52 5.93
CA GLY A 93 9.76 -10.58 4.84
C GLY A 93 8.60 -9.65 4.46
N LYS A 94 7.66 -9.36 5.39
CA LYS A 94 6.54 -8.44 5.17
C LYS A 94 7.01 -7.03 4.77
N THR A 95 7.78 -6.37 5.65
CA THR A 95 8.39 -5.06 5.39
C THR A 95 9.30 -5.08 4.15
N TYR A 96 10.07 -6.15 3.94
CA TYR A 96 10.86 -6.31 2.71
C TYR A 96 9.99 -6.31 1.46
N THR A 97 8.83 -6.96 1.50
CA THR A 97 7.88 -6.98 0.38
C THR A 97 7.21 -5.63 0.16
N MET A 98 6.79 -4.96 1.24
CA MET A 98 6.08 -3.68 1.14
C MET A 98 7.01 -2.54 0.73
N THR A 99 8.15 -2.34 1.39
CA THR A 99 9.02 -1.17 1.17
C THR A 99 10.38 -1.51 0.57
N GLY A 100 10.84 -2.77 0.68
CA GLY A 100 12.20 -3.18 0.31
C GLY A 100 13.13 -3.37 1.51
N GLY A 101 12.60 -3.27 2.73
CA GLY A 101 13.36 -3.41 3.97
C GLY A 101 13.65 -2.03 4.55
N ASN A 102 14.91 -1.70 4.78
CA ASN A 102 15.27 -0.35 5.24
C ASN A 102 15.27 0.63 4.06
N ILE A 103 14.13 1.28 3.82
CA ILE A 103 13.93 2.27 2.74
C ILE A 103 14.98 3.42 2.78
N LEU A 104 15.59 3.67 3.93
CA LEU A 104 16.62 4.70 4.11
C LEU A 104 17.94 4.34 3.45
N SER A 105 18.20 3.04 3.24
CA SER A 105 19.52 2.52 2.83
C SER A 105 19.50 1.68 1.56
N ILE A 106 18.37 1.62 0.84
CA ILE A 106 18.23 0.81 -0.38
C ILE A 106 18.12 1.67 -1.64
N GLY A 107 18.63 1.14 -2.76
CA GLY A 107 18.46 1.75 -4.09
C GLY A 107 17.15 1.32 -4.77
N GLU A 108 16.80 2.00 -5.87
CA GLU A 108 15.54 1.78 -6.60
C GLU A 108 15.30 0.32 -7.03
N LYS A 109 16.36 -0.41 -7.35
CA LYS A 109 16.27 -1.82 -7.74
C LYS A 109 15.67 -2.71 -6.64
N ASP A 110 15.86 -2.33 -5.38
CA ASP A 110 15.45 -3.09 -4.20
C ASP A 110 14.11 -2.61 -3.61
N TYR A 111 13.53 -1.55 -4.19
CA TYR A 111 12.22 -1.02 -3.82
C TYR A 111 11.15 -2.11 -3.82
N GLY A 112 10.33 -2.10 -2.77
CA GLY A 112 9.17 -2.97 -2.61
C GLY A 112 7.94 -2.47 -3.37
N ILE A 113 6.78 -2.97 -2.96
CA ILE A 113 5.48 -2.64 -3.55
C ILE A 113 5.17 -1.14 -3.49
N VAL A 114 5.29 -0.51 -2.32
CA VAL A 114 4.83 0.87 -2.09
C VAL A 114 5.54 1.88 -3.02
N PRO A 115 6.88 2.01 -2.99
CA PRO A 115 7.57 2.95 -3.89
C PRO A 115 7.37 2.65 -5.39
N ARG A 116 7.19 1.38 -5.78
CA ARG A 116 6.90 1.02 -7.18
C ARG A 116 5.48 1.42 -7.60
N ALA A 117 4.50 1.17 -6.74
CA ALA A 117 3.12 1.57 -6.97
C ALA A 117 2.99 3.09 -7.11
N VAL A 118 3.65 3.84 -6.21
CA VAL A 118 3.73 5.30 -6.27
C VAL A 118 4.31 5.76 -7.60
N LYS A 119 5.41 5.15 -8.05
CA LYS A 119 6.01 5.46 -9.35
C LYS A 119 5.03 5.22 -10.50
N THR A 120 4.39 4.05 -10.57
CA THR A 120 3.38 3.77 -11.60
C THR A 120 2.21 4.75 -11.54
N ILE A 121 1.76 5.15 -10.35
CA ILE A 121 0.67 6.13 -10.19
C ILE A 121 1.08 7.49 -10.76
N PHE A 122 2.24 8.03 -10.39
CA PHE A 122 2.72 9.31 -10.92
C PHE A 122 3.01 9.25 -12.42
N ASP A 123 3.62 8.16 -12.91
CA ASP A 123 3.82 7.92 -14.34
C ASP A 123 2.46 7.91 -15.07
N THR A 124 1.42 7.29 -14.49
CA THR A 124 0.07 7.28 -15.06
C THR A 124 -0.55 8.66 -15.08
N VAL A 125 -0.50 9.39 -13.96
CA VAL A 125 -1.04 10.76 -13.85
C VAL A 125 -0.36 11.71 -14.84
N HIS A 126 0.96 11.60 -15.02
CA HIS A 126 1.70 12.44 -15.97
C HIS A 126 1.24 12.24 -17.42
N ASN A 127 0.82 11.01 -17.76
CA ASN A 127 0.33 10.65 -19.09
C ASN A 127 -1.19 10.90 -19.29
N ARG A 128 -1.89 11.38 -18.26
CA ARG A 128 -3.32 11.74 -18.34
C ARG A 128 -3.50 13.24 -18.55
N HIS A 129 -4.45 13.59 -19.42
CA HIS A 129 -4.77 14.98 -19.77
C HIS A 129 -6.27 15.29 -19.69
N ASP A 130 -7.07 14.29 -19.34
CA ASP A 130 -8.53 14.33 -19.28
C ASP A 130 -9.07 14.79 -17.92
N CYS A 131 -8.25 14.70 -16.87
CA CYS A 131 -8.61 15.07 -15.52
C CYS A 131 -7.42 15.68 -14.74
N GLN A 132 -7.73 16.53 -13.77
CA GLN A 132 -6.79 16.95 -12.74
C GLN A 132 -6.77 15.90 -11.63
N VAL A 133 -5.59 15.41 -11.28
CA VAL A 133 -5.40 14.44 -10.19
C VAL A 133 -4.67 15.10 -9.02
N THR A 134 -5.19 14.94 -7.81
CA THR A 134 -4.52 15.30 -6.56
C THR A 134 -4.22 14.04 -5.76
N ILE A 135 -2.98 13.96 -5.27
CA ILE A 135 -2.51 12.85 -4.45
C ILE A 135 -2.11 13.40 -3.08
N SER A 136 -2.62 12.78 -2.03
CA SER A 136 -2.21 13.01 -0.64
C SER A 136 -1.85 11.69 0.03
N ALA A 137 -1.07 11.74 1.10
CA ALA A 137 -0.66 10.55 1.84
C ALA A 137 -0.81 10.71 3.35
N SER A 138 -1.16 9.63 4.03
CA SER A 138 -1.03 9.49 5.48
C SER A 138 -0.22 8.24 5.81
N TYR A 139 0.43 8.23 6.98
CA TYR A 139 1.16 7.06 7.46
C TYR A 139 0.90 6.86 8.95
N LEU A 140 0.17 5.79 9.27
CA LEU A 140 -0.26 5.48 10.62
C LEU A 140 0.39 4.19 11.12
N GLU A 141 0.59 4.12 12.41
CA GLU A 141 0.96 2.91 13.14
C GLU A 141 -0.16 2.56 14.12
N ILE A 142 -0.52 1.28 14.19
CA ILE A 142 -1.40 0.73 15.22
C ILE A 142 -0.54 -0.13 16.14
N TYR A 143 -0.47 0.25 17.40
CA TYR A 143 0.31 -0.45 18.41
C TYR A 143 -0.44 -0.48 19.73
N LYS A 144 -0.69 -1.69 20.25
CA LYS A 144 -1.46 -1.91 21.50
C LYS A 144 -2.80 -1.18 21.53
N ASP A 145 -3.54 -1.25 20.42
CA ASP A 145 -4.82 -0.58 20.20
C ASP A 145 -4.78 0.96 20.16
N ASP A 146 -3.60 1.57 20.31
CA ASP A 146 -3.39 3.00 20.08
C ASP A 146 -3.03 3.26 18.62
N ILE A 147 -3.53 4.37 18.07
CA ILE A 147 -3.19 4.86 16.73
C ILE A 147 -2.18 5.98 16.88
N ILE A 148 -1.08 5.89 16.14
CA ILE A 148 0.02 6.85 16.15
C ILE A 148 0.19 7.39 14.72
N ASP A 149 0.26 8.72 14.59
CA ASP A 149 0.60 9.36 13.32
C ASP A 149 2.13 9.41 13.14
N LEU A 150 2.64 8.70 12.13
CA LEU A 150 4.08 8.62 11.86
C LEU A 150 4.62 9.85 11.11
N LEU A 151 3.74 10.72 10.59
CA LEU A 151 4.10 11.93 9.86
C LEU A 151 3.92 13.20 10.69
N ASP A 152 3.16 13.13 11.79
CA ASP A 152 2.99 14.22 12.73
C ASP A 152 3.13 13.71 14.18
N VAL A 153 4.30 13.96 14.77
CA VAL A 153 4.67 13.49 16.12
C VAL A 153 4.06 14.34 17.24
N ASN A 154 3.19 15.30 16.92
CA ASN A 154 2.43 16.01 17.93
C ASN A 154 1.42 15.06 18.59
N ASP A 155 1.31 15.14 19.91
CA ASP A 155 0.35 14.34 20.68
C ASP A 155 -1.07 14.80 20.34
N LYS A 156 -1.74 14.03 19.47
CA LYS A 156 -3.10 14.28 19.00
C LYS A 156 -3.94 13.05 19.30
N ASP A 157 -5.16 13.30 19.76
CA ASP A 157 -6.17 12.25 19.85
C ASP A 157 -6.61 11.83 18.45
N LEU A 158 -6.21 10.63 18.05
CA LEU A 158 -6.66 9.98 16.82
C LEU A 158 -7.85 9.06 17.13
N ASP A 159 -8.93 9.17 16.35
CA ASP A 159 -10.16 8.43 16.61
C ASP A 159 -10.74 7.83 15.33
N VAL A 160 -11.24 6.59 15.42
CA VAL A 160 -11.82 5.88 14.28
C VAL A 160 -13.31 6.16 14.24
N ARG A 161 -13.79 6.73 13.14
CA ARG A 161 -15.20 7.08 12.95
C ARG A 161 -15.68 6.69 11.57
N ASP A 162 -16.98 6.54 11.42
CA ASP A 162 -17.61 6.42 10.10
C ASP A 162 -18.08 7.81 9.63
N ASP A 163 -17.77 8.15 8.38
CA ASP A 163 -18.26 9.37 7.74
C ASP A 163 -19.73 9.24 7.30
N ALA A 164 -20.31 10.32 6.77
CA ALA A 164 -21.70 10.34 6.32
C ALA A 164 -21.99 9.40 5.14
N ALA A 165 -20.95 8.96 4.42
CA ALA A 165 -21.03 8.00 3.32
C ALA A 165 -20.81 6.55 3.80
N GLY A 166 -20.57 6.32 5.09
CA GLY A 166 -20.32 5.01 5.68
C GLY A 166 -18.88 4.52 5.51
N ASN A 167 -17.94 5.40 5.15
CA ASN A 167 -16.52 5.04 5.13
C ASN A 167 -15.91 5.23 6.51
N THR A 168 -15.12 4.26 6.94
CA THR A 168 -14.27 4.41 8.12
C THR A 168 -13.12 5.37 7.84
N VAL A 169 -12.92 6.35 8.72
CA VAL A 169 -11.91 7.41 8.68
C VAL A 169 -11.22 7.53 10.04
N VAL A 170 -9.96 7.94 10.02
CA VAL A 170 -9.20 8.27 11.24
C VAL A 170 -9.19 9.78 11.41
N VAL A 171 -10.03 10.29 12.30
CA VAL A 171 -10.12 11.72 12.59
C VAL A 171 -8.86 12.16 13.31
N GLY A 172 -8.30 13.29 12.89
CA GLY A 172 -7.06 13.86 13.45
C GLY A 172 -5.78 13.41 12.74
N ALA A 173 -5.84 12.37 11.90
CA ALA A 173 -4.71 11.90 11.11
C ALA A 173 -4.24 12.99 10.14
N SER A 174 -2.93 13.20 10.06
CA SER A 174 -2.35 14.14 9.12
C SER A 174 -2.34 13.58 7.69
N GLU A 175 -2.71 14.44 6.75
CA GLU A 175 -2.66 14.17 5.32
C GLU A 175 -1.70 15.16 4.66
N HIS A 176 -0.75 14.66 3.89
CA HIS A 176 0.31 15.45 3.27
C HIS A 176 0.18 15.37 1.75
N ARG A 177 0.04 16.52 1.09
CA ARG A 177 -0.05 16.57 -0.37
C ARG A 177 1.26 16.14 -1.01
N CYS A 178 1.19 15.32 -2.06
CA CYS A 178 2.35 14.83 -2.79
C CYS A 178 2.30 15.31 -4.25
N HIS A 179 3.37 15.95 -4.71
CA HIS A 179 3.50 16.45 -6.08
C HIS A 179 4.44 15.59 -6.93
N SER A 180 5.21 14.72 -6.29
CA SER A 180 6.19 13.85 -6.93
C SER A 180 6.37 12.53 -6.18
N ILE A 181 7.05 11.59 -6.84
CA ILE A 181 7.50 10.33 -6.22
C ILE A 181 8.43 10.62 -5.03
N ASP A 182 9.30 11.63 -5.16
CA ASP A 182 10.26 12.00 -4.11
C ASP A 182 9.56 12.48 -2.82
N ASP A 183 8.44 13.19 -2.94
CA ASP A 183 7.63 13.59 -1.78
C ASP A 183 7.14 12.37 -1.01
N VAL A 184 6.58 11.39 -1.71
CA VAL A 184 6.07 10.16 -1.08
C VAL A 184 7.21 9.34 -0.49
N VAL A 185 8.33 9.20 -1.19
CA VAL A 185 9.51 8.50 -0.65
C VAL A 185 10.05 9.22 0.59
N SER A 186 10.03 10.55 0.62
CA SER A 186 10.39 11.34 1.79
C SER A 186 9.46 11.06 2.98
N LEU A 187 8.14 11.01 2.77
CA LEU A 187 7.17 10.65 3.81
C LEU A 187 7.38 9.22 4.33
N LEU A 188 7.62 8.25 3.43
CA LEU A 188 7.95 6.88 3.82
C LEU A 188 9.21 6.80 4.68
N LYS A 189 10.27 7.54 4.31
CA LYS A 189 11.51 7.62 5.08
C LYS A 189 11.28 8.28 6.43
N LYS A 190 10.54 9.40 6.47
CA LYS A 190 10.19 10.12 7.70
C LYS A 190 9.43 9.21 8.67
N GLY A 191 8.32 8.61 8.23
CA GLY A 191 7.53 7.75 9.10
C GLY A 191 8.25 6.47 9.50
N SER A 192 9.08 5.89 8.62
CA SER A 192 9.92 4.74 8.98
C SER A 192 10.96 5.10 10.05
N ASN A 193 11.53 6.31 9.99
CA ASN A 193 12.44 6.80 11.04
C ASN A 193 11.72 6.96 12.37
N VAL A 194 10.55 7.62 12.40
CA VAL A 194 9.74 7.81 13.62
C VAL A 194 9.42 6.46 14.25
N ARG A 195 8.88 5.53 13.45
CA ARG A 195 8.57 4.17 13.85
C ARG A 195 9.79 3.43 14.42
N HIS A 196 10.96 3.61 13.80
CA HIS A 196 12.19 2.99 14.29
C HIS A 196 12.71 3.62 15.59
N THR A 197 12.58 4.94 15.76
CA THR A 197 13.02 5.63 16.98
C THR A 197 12.10 5.40 18.19
N GLY A 198 10.82 5.10 17.96
CA GLY A 198 9.92 4.61 19.01
C GLY A 198 10.37 3.26 19.59
N ALA A 199 10.99 2.42 18.75
CA ALA A 199 11.52 1.12 19.12
C ALA A 199 12.76 1.25 20.01
N THR A 200 12.55 1.31 21.33
CA THR A 200 13.63 1.15 22.31
C THR A 200 14.40 -0.15 22.04
N GLN A 201 15.73 -0.12 22.11
CA GLN A 201 16.69 -1.16 21.65
C GLN A 201 16.46 -2.61 22.18
N MET A 202 15.51 -2.84 23.08
CA MET A 202 15.14 -4.17 23.59
C MET A 202 13.87 -4.79 22.96
N ASN A 203 13.12 -4.05 22.13
CA ASN A 203 11.95 -4.57 21.43
C ASN A 203 12.10 -4.29 19.94
N ASP A 204 12.15 -5.33 19.11
CA ASP A 204 11.96 -5.18 17.66
C ASP A 204 10.48 -4.81 17.41
N GLU A 205 10.12 -3.56 17.71
CA GLU A 205 8.74 -3.07 17.83
C GLU A 205 7.97 -3.15 16.50
N SER A 206 8.69 -3.09 15.38
CA SER A 206 8.13 -3.28 14.04
C SER A 206 7.43 -4.64 13.86
N SER A 207 7.81 -5.64 14.66
CA SER A 207 7.17 -6.97 14.67
C SER A 207 5.83 -6.99 15.39
N ARG A 208 5.53 -6.00 16.23
CA ARG A 208 4.37 -5.98 17.14
C ARG A 208 3.36 -4.88 16.82
N SER A 209 3.64 -4.04 15.84
CA SER A 209 2.75 -2.99 15.37
C SER A 209 2.38 -3.18 13.91
N HIS A 210 1.24 -2.64 13.51
CA HIS A 210 0.80 -2.60 12.12
C HIS A 210 1.12 -1.21 11.55
N ALA A 211 1.67 -1.15 10.35
CA ALA A 211 1.91 0.09 9.63
C ALA A 211 0.94 0.19 8.45
N ILE A 212 0.25 1.32 8.33
CA ILE A 212 -0.73 1.60 7.27
C ILE A 212 -0.31 2.88 6.56
N PHE A 213 0.25 2.75 5.37
CA PHE A 213 0.51 3.87 4.47
C PHE A 213 -0.64 3.99 3.48
N THR A 214 -1.31 5.14 3.44
CA THR A 214 -2.48 5.36 2.58
C THR A 214 -2.18 6.45 1.58
N LEU A 215 -2.47 6.19 0.31
CA LEU A 215 -2.58 7.24 -0.72
C LEU A 215 -4.07 7.55 -0.94
N TYR A 216 -4.39 8.84 -0.89
CA TYR A 216 -5.69 9.39 -1.27
C TYR A 216 -5.54 9.98 -2.67
N ILE A 217 -6.33 9.47 -3.62
CA ILE A 217 -6.27 9.86 -5.01
C ILE A 217 -7.62 10.45 -5.38
N GLU A 218 -7.61 11.74 -5.67
CA GLU A 218 -8.79 12.50 -6.07
C GLU A 218 -8.63 12.93 -7.52
N GLN A 219 -9.64 12.66 -8.35
CA GLN A 219 -9.67 13.00 -9.76
C GLN A 219 -10.84 13.95 -10.01
N ARG A 220 -10.55 15.06 -10.68
CA ARG A 220 -11.54 16.03 -11.15
C ARG A 220 -11.49 16.12 -12.65
N VAL A 221 -12.57 15.71 -13.32
CA VAL A 221 -12.69 15.84 -14.77
C VAL A 221 -12.70 17.33 -15.12
N HIS A 222 -11.96 17.72 -16.16
CA HIS A 222 -12.03 19.09 -16.65
C HIS A 222 -13.41 19.37 -17.23
N ASP A 223 -14.08 20.43 -16.76
CA ASP A 223 -15.31 20.91 -17.39
C ASP A 223 -15.04 21.21 -18.87
N LYS A 224 -15.80 20.56 -19.74
CA LYS A 224 -15.83 20.88 -21.17
C LYS A 224 -16.86 21.99 -21.35
N ASN A 225 -16.42 23.19 -21.77
CA ASN A 225 -17.37 24.20 -22.23
C ASN A 225 -18.14 23.68 -23.46
N SER A 226 -19.32 24.24 -23.73
CA SER A 226 -20.24 23.88 -24.85
C SER A 226 -19.60 23.87 -26.25
N ASN A 227 -18.38 24.39 -26.38
CA ASN A 227 -17.59 24.43 -27.62
C ASN A 227 -16.45 23.40 -27.66
N GLY A 228 -16.36 22.46 -26.71
CA GLY A 228 -15.36 21.38 -26.69
C GLY A 228 -13.95 21.78 -26.21
N ASN A 229 -13.75 23.02 -25.75
CA ASN A 229 -12.48 23.48 -25.23
C ASN A 229 -12.31 23.11 -23.75
N LEU A 230 -11.13 22.62 -23.38
CA LEU A 230 -10.74 22.34 -22.00
C LEU A 230 -10.67 23.66 -21.22
N VAL A 231 -11.40 23.75 -20.11
CA VAL A 231 -11.29 24.88 -19.18
C VAL A 231 -10.29 24.52 -18.09
N GLN A 232 -9.24 25.33 -17.96
CA GLN A 232 -8.31 25.20 -16.84
C GLN A 232 -8.99 25.76 -15.60
N ALA A 233 -9.29 24.90 -14.62
CA ALA A 233 -9.87 25.32 -13.36
C ALA A 233 -8.88 26.22 -12.61
N SER A 234 -9.24 27.49 -12.44
CA SER A 234 -8.48 28.46 -11.64
C SER A 234 -8.53 28.04 -10.17
N PHE A 235 -7.37 27.97 -9.54
CA PHE A 235 -7.23 27.59 -8.14
C PHE A 235 -7.46 28.80 -7.23
N ASP A 236 -8.71 29.11 -6.92
CA ASP A 236 -9.04 30.00 -5.79
C ASP A 236 -9.65 29.15 -4.67
N GLY A 237 -8.88 29.02 -3.58
CA GLY A 237 -9.13 28.14 -2.44
C GLY A 237 -10.35 28.53 -1.58
N LEU A 238 -11.55 28.35 -2.11
CA LEU A 238 -12.79 28.37 -1.34
C LEU A 238 -13.43 26.99 -1.41
N VAL A 239 -13.35 26.27 -0.28
CA VAL A 239 -14.16 25.08 0.00
C VAL A 239 -15.63 25.46 -0.20
N LYS A 240 -16.24 25.00 -1.30
CA LYS A 240 -17.70 25.08 -1.44
C LYS A 240 -18.32 24.03 -0.51
N PRO A 241 -19.38 24.38 0.24
CA PRO A 241 -20.04 23.45 1.14
C PRO A 241 -20.68 22.32 0.33
N MET A 242 -20.52 21.10 0.84
CA MET A 242 -21.02 19.86 0.28
C MET A 242 -22.54 19.92 0.10
N GLN A 243 -23.00 20.16 -1.13
CA GLN A 243 -24.39 19.92 -1.51
C GLN A 243 -24.50 18.55 -2.18
N SER A 244 -25.54 17.83 -1.78
CA SER A 244 -25.84 16.42 -2.04
C SER A 244 -26.31 16.14 -3.47
N THR A 245 -25.44 16.38 -4.44
CA THR A 245 -25.59 15.91 -5.82
C THR A 245 -24.31 15.18 -6.20
N PHE A 246 -24.41 13.90 -6.57
CA PHE A 246 -23.32 13.15 -7.19
C PHE A 246 -22.77 13.98 -8.34
N ASP A 247 -21.60 14.56 -8.15
CA ASP A 247 -20.89 15.28 -9.19
C ASP A 247 -20.14 14.23 -10.02
N GLU A 248 -20.67 13.88 -11.20
CA GLU A 248 -20.03 12.94 -12.14
C GLU A 248 -18.60 13.38 -12.53
N SER A 249 -18.19 14.60 -12.18
CA SER A 249 -16.85 15.13 -12.40
C SER A 249 -15.83 14.77 -11.31
N PHE A 250 -16.22 14.18 -10.18
CA PHE A 250 -15.32 13.86 -9.06
C PHE A 250 -15.26 12.37 -8.73
N LEU A 251 -14.06 11.79 -8.82
CA LEU A 251 -13.76 10.44 -8.36
C LEU A 251 -12.73 10.48 -7.24
N SER A 252 -12.93 9.69 -6.19
CA SER A 252 -11.97 9.55 -5.09
C SER A 252 -11.74 8.08 -4.78
N ALA A 253 -10.49 7.71 -4.55
CA ALA A 253 -10.09 6.36 -4.18
C ALA A 253 -8.98 6.39 -3.11
N LYS A 254 -9.00 5.40 -2.23
CA LYS A 254 -7.97 5.14 -1.23
C LYS A 254 -7.18 3.90 -1.60
N LEU A 255 -5.86 4.02 -1.64
CA LEU A 255 -4.94 2.90 -1.80
C LEU A 255 -4.18 2.68 -0.49
N HIS A 256 -4.54 1.60 0.20
CA HIS A 256 -3.95 1.23 1.48
C HIS A 256 -2.84 0.21 1.30
N PHE A 257 -1.67 0.50 1.85
CA PHE A 257 -0.53 -0.39 1.95
C PHE A 257 -0.30 -0.73 3.42
N VAL A 258 -0.55 -1.99 3.77
CA VAL A 258 -0.52 -2.44 5.16
C VAL A 258 0.61 -3.44 5.41
N ASP A 259 1.56 -3.08 6.26
CA ASP A 259 2.57 -4.00 6.80
C ASP A 259 2.11 -4.46 8.18
N LEU A 260 1.54 -5.66 8.25
CA LEU A 260 0.95 -6.16 9.50
C LEU A 260 2.04 -6.55 10.51
N ALA A 261 1.67 -6.65 11.79
CA ALA A 261 2.48 -7.29 12.82
C ALA A 261 2.73 -8.79 12.51
N GLY A 262 3.68 -9.38 13.24
CA GLY A 262 3.94 -10.81 13.26
C GLY A 262 2.70 -11.62 13.67
N SER A 263 2.49 -12.76 12.99
CA SER A 263 1.37 -13.69 13.26
C SER A 263 1.76 -14.90 14.11
N GLU A 264 2.95 -14.88 14.70
CA GLU A 264 3.40 -15.90 15.64
C GLU A 264 2.37 -16.10 16.78
N ARG A 265 2.12 -17.36 17.13
CA ARG A 265 1.34 -17.74 18.30
C ARG A 265 2.30 -18.02 19.44
N VAL A 266 2.04 -17.42 20.60
CA VAL A 266 2.73 -17.72 21.86
C VAL A 266 2.34 -19.11 22.35
#